data_AF-A0A8S2XPF2-F1
#
_entry.id   AF-A0A8S2XPF2-F1
#
_cell.length_a   1.000
_cell.length_b   1.000
_cell.length_c   1.000
_cell.angle_alpha   90.00
_cell.angle_beta   90.00
_cell.angle_gamma   90.00
#
_symmetry.space_group_name_H-M   'P 1'
#
loop_
_entity.id
_entity.type
_entity.pdbx_description
1 polymer ?
#
loop_
_entity_poly.entity_id
_entity_poly.type
_entity_poly.pdbx_seq_one_letter_code
_entity_poly.pdbx_strand_id
1 'polypeptide(L)'
;ADAQRIMHPSEVVLEDDVDPPFLPRNVVIKKTKWITDEYELLEFLGRGKFGEVKRCREKSTERQLAAKFIQISKEQDRIEAINEIDVMKALQHPRLLQLYDAYEKKGEICLIMELYVFLDYF
;
A
#
# COMPACT_ATOMS: atom_id res chain seq x y z
N ALA A 1 9.55 -16.07 47.91
CA ALA A 1 9.81 -15.95 46.46
C ALA A 1 8.43 -16.04 45.83
N ASP A 2 7.86 -15.01 45.22
CA ASP A 2 8.47 -14.12 44.22
C ASP A 2 8.04 -12.66 44.41
N ALA A 3 9.00 -11.75 44.20
CA ALA A 3 8.76 -10.32 44.17
C ALA A 3 8.18 -9.94 42.80
N GLN A 4 7.03 -9.28 42.81
CA GLN A 4 6.40 -8.71 41.63
C GLN A 4 7.32 -7.63 41.07
N ARG A 5 7.98 -7.92 39.94
CA ARG A 5 8.92 -7.02 39.28
C ARG A 5 8.14 -5.81 38.75
N ILE A 6 8.34 -4.66 39.37
CA ILE A 6 7.81 -3.38 38.90
C ILE A 6 8.69 -2.97 37.70
N MET A 7 8.12 -2.97 36.50
CA MET A 7 8.80 -2.50 35.29
C MET A 7 9.11 -1.00 35.43
N HIS A 8 10.36 -0.61 35.15
CA HIS A 8 10.77 0.79 35.25
C HIS A 8 10.21 1.61 34.07
N PRO A 9 9.89 2.91 34.25
CA PRO A 9 9.35 3.76 33.18
C PRO A 9 10.27 3.85 31.94
N SER A 10 11.56 3.58 32.11
CA SER A 10 12.57 3.56 31.04
C SER A 10 12.62 2.25 30.23
N GLU A 11 11.90 1.20 30.65
CA GLU A 11 11.69 -0.04 29.87
C GLU A 11 10.41 0.02 29.03
N VAL A 12 9.64 1.13 29.10
CA VAL A 12 8.54 1.41 28.19
C VAL A 12 9.14 1.90 26.88
N VAL A 13 9.35 0.98 25.95
CA VAL A 13 9.65 1.34 24.56
C VAL A 13 8.42 2.08 24.03
N LEU A 14 8.56 3.37 23.72
CA LEU A 14 7.52 4.12 23.03
C LEU A 14 7.25 3.39 21.71
N GLU A 15 6.01 2.96 21.47
CA GLU A 15 5.57 2.29 20.24
C GLU A 15 5.68 3.18 18.97
N ASP A 16 6.37 4.32 19.06
CA ASP A 16 6.45 5.35 18.01
C ASP A 16 7.62 5.15 17.03
N ASP A 17 8.53 4.19 17.27
CA ASP A 17 9.69 3.90 16.38
C ASP A 17 9.43 2.74 15.40
N VAL A 18 8.22 2.63 14.83
CA VAL A 18 8.00 1.73 13.69
C VAL A 18 8.46 2.45 12.43
N ASP A 19 9.67 2.14 11.99
CA ASP A 19 10.18 2.59 10.69
C ASP A 19 9.17 2.23 9.59
N PRO A 20 8.82 3.17 8.70
CA PRO A 20 7.92 2.88 7.59
C PRO A 20 8.50 1.76 6.72
N PRO A 21 7.67 0.86 6.16
CA PRO A 21 8.15 -0.29 5.37
C PRO A 21 8.92 0.14 4.11
N PHE A 22 8.73 1.39 3.68
CA PHE A 22 9.52 2.05 2.66
C PHE A 22 9.51 3.57 2.81
N LEU A 23 10.55 4.21 2.28
CA LEU A 23 10.65 5.66 2.23
C LEU A 23 9.47 6.28 1.46
N PRO A 24 9.00 7.47 1.85
CA PRO A 24 7.97 8.18 1.11
C PRO A 24 8.37 8.39 -0.36
N ARG A 25 7.41 8.23 -1.27
CA ARG A 25 7.65 8.30 -2.72
C ARG A 25 6.78 9.39 -3.33
N ASN A 26 7.36 10.18 -4.23
CA ASN A 26 6.59 11.08 -5.07
C ASN A 26 6.03 10.29 -6.27
N VAL A 27 4.79 9.82 -6.14
CA VAL A 27 4.18 8.92 -7.12
C VAL A 27 3.61 9.71 -8.30
N VAL A 28 3.97 9.32 -9.52
CA VAL A 28 3.36 9.85 -10.76
C VAL A 28 2.69 8.70 -11.48
N ILE A 29 1.50 8.96 -12.03
CA ILE A 29 0.76 7.94 -12.79
C ILE A 29 1.53 7.60 -14.07
N LYS A 30 2.02 6.37 -14.15
CA LYS A 30 2.76 5.84 -15.29
C LYS A 30 1.78 5.39 -16.38
N LYS A 31 1.87 5.97 -17.58
CA LYS A 31 1.01 5.65 -18.74
C LYS A 31 1.72 4.91 -19.88
N THR A 32 3.05 4.93 -19.88
CA THR A 32 3.88 4.33 -20.95
C THR A 32 4.18 2.85 -20.74
N LYS A 33 3.92 2.33 -19.54
CA LYS A 33 4.13 0.93 -19.14
C LYS A 33 3.00 0.47 -18.23
N TRP A 34 2.92 -0.83 -18.01
CA TRP A 34 1.93 -1.44 -17.13
C TRP A 34 2.59 -2.13 -15.94
N ILE A 35 1.79 -2.40 -14.91
CA ILE A 35 2.25 -3.07 -13.69
C ILE A 35 3.02 -4.36 -14.00
N THR A 36 2.58 -5.14 -14.98
CA THR A 36 3.20 -6.42 -15.37
C THR A 36 4.64 -6.29 -15.89
N ASP A 37 5.07 -5.08 -16.27
CA ASP A 37 6.46 -4.83 -16.69
C ASP A 37 7.40 -4.88 -15.47
N GLU A 38 6.99 -4.33 -14.33
CA GLU A 38 7.83 -4.12 -13.14
C GLU A 38 7.47 -5.04 -11.95
N TYR A 39 6.26 -5.60 -11.96
CA TYR A 39 5.72 -6.41 -10.88
C TYR A 39 5.18 -7.74 -11.40
N GLU A 40 5.28 -8.76 -10.57
CA GLU A 40 4.58 -10.03 -10.73
C GLU A 40 3.28 -9.99 -9.93
N LEU A 41 2.16 -10.34 -10.57
CA LEU A 41 0.87 -10.44 -9.90
C LEU A 41 0.72 -11.85 -9.30
N LEU A 42 0.34 -11.90 -8.04
CA LEU A 42 0.19 -13.12 -7.26
C LEU A 42 -1.30 -13.35 -6.94
N GLU A 43 -1.61 -13.87 -5.76
CA GLU A 43 -2.97 -14.21 -5.37
C GLU A 43 -3.89 -13.00 -5.18
N PHE A 44 -5.19 -13.27 -5.30
CA PHE A 44 -6.24 -12.33 -4.97
C PHE A 44 -6.35 -12.18 -3.45
N LEU A 45 -6.37 -10.93 -2.98
CA LEU A 45 -6.51 -10.60 -1.56
C LEU A 45 -7.94 -10.20 -1.19
N GLY A 46 -8.66 -9.55 -2.10
CA GLY A 46 -10.03 -9.12 -1.84
C GLY A 46 -10.62 -8.25 -2.94
N ARG A 47 -11.92 -8.02 -2.86
CA ARG A 47 -12.66 -7.10 -3.75
C ARG A 47 -13.45 -6.13 -2.88
N GLY A 48 -13.24 -4.84 -3.10
CA GLY A 48 -13.98 -3.77 -2.46
C GLY A 48 -14.91 -3.05 -3.42
N LYS A 49 -15.51 -1.95 -2.94
CA LYS A 49 -16.36 -1.04 -3.74
C LYS A 49 -15.67 -0.53 -5.01
N PHE A 50 -14.36 -0.27 -4.93
CA PHE A 50 -13.59 0.40 -5.97
C PHE A 50 -12.80 -0.55 -6.87
N GLY A 51 -12.96 -1.88 -6.69
CA GLY A 51 -12.33 -2.88 -7.54
C GLY A 51 -11.64 -3.99 -6.76
N GLU A 52 -10.70 -4.66 -7.42
CA GLU A 52 -10.01 -5.84 -6.88
C GLU A 52 -8.61 -5.52 -6.39
N VAL A 53 -8.18 -6.23 -5.34
CA VAL A 53 -6.85 -6.14 -4.76
C VAL A 53 -6.17 -7.50 -4.89
N LYS A 54 -4.96 -7.50 -5.43
CA LYS A 54 -4.09 -8.68 -5.54
C LYS A 54 -2.78 -8.42 -4.82
N ARG A 55 -2.16 -9.46 -4.30
CA ARG A 55 -0.76 -9.39 -3.90
C ARG A 55 0.09 -9.25 -5.15
N CYS A 56 1.15 -8.47 -5.07
CA CYS A 56 2.15 -8.37 -6.12
C CYS A 56 3.55 -8.34 -5.54
N ARG A 57 4.54 -8.69 -6.37
CA ARG A 57 5.95 -8.68 -6.03
C ARG A 57 6.71 -7.77 -6.99
N GLU A 58 7.44 -6.79 -6.48
CA GLU A 58 8.34 -5.96 -7.28
C GLU A 58 9.52 -6.82 -7.76
N LYS A 59 9.74 -6.91 -9.08
CA LYS A 59 10.75 -7.83 -9.65
C LYS A 59 12.20 -7.44 -9.34
N SER A 60 12.46 -6.16 -9.09
CA SER A 60 13.81 -5.64 -8.83
C SER A 60 14.25 -5.83 -7.38
N THR A 61 13.30 -5.78 -6.43
CA THR A 61 13.58 -5.79 -4.99
C THR A 61 13.02 -7.01 -4.28
N GLU A 62 12.23 -7.84 -4.98
CA GLU A 62 11.44 -8.95 -4.45
C GLU A 62 10.40 -8.52 -3.38
N ARG A 63 10.15 -7.22 -3.23
CA ARG A 63 9.25 -6.67 -2.21
C ARG A 63 7.79 -7.06 -2.48
N GLN A 64 7.10 -7.50 -1.42
CA GLN A 64 5.67 -7.83 -1.42
C GLN A 64 4.83 -6.57 -1.21
N LEU A 65 3.86 -6.35 -2.08
CA LEU A 65 3.00 -5.15 -2.13
C LEU A 65 1.56 -5.56 -2.49
N ALA A 66 0.63 -4.62 -2.35
CA ALA A 66 -0.75 -4.78 -2.79
C ALA A 66 -0.99 -3.98 -4.07
N ALA A 67 -1.62 -4.60 -5.07
CA ALA A 67 -2.05 -3.99 -6.31
C ALA A 67 -3.58 -3.86 -6.31
N LYS A 68 -4.09 -2.63 -6.21
CA LYS A 68 -5.53 -2.32 -6.30
C LYS A 68 -5.86 -1.86 -7.72
N PHE A 69 -6.74 -2.60 -8.39
CA PHE A 69 -7.21 -2.33 -9.74
C PHE A 69 -8.57 -1.65 -9.69
N ILE A 70 -8.66 -0.47 -10.32
CA ILE A 70 -9.85 0.38 -10.38
C ILE A 70 -10.28 0.48 -11.84
N GLN A 71 -11.49 0.01 -12.14
CA GLN A 71 -12.07 0.11 -13.48
C GLN A 71 -12.64 1.51 -13.71
N ILE A 72 -12.25 2.13 -14.82
CA ILE A 72 -12.70 3.46 -15.23
C ILE A 72 -13.74 3.28 -16.34
N SER A 73 -15.02 3.29 -15.96
CA SER A 73 -16.13 3.20 -16.92
C SER A 73 -16.61 4.59 -17.37
N LYS A 74 -16.47 5.60 -16.51
CA LYS A 74 -16.85 6.98 -16.75
C LYS A 74 -15.76 7.93 -16.27
N GLU A 75 -15.76 9.17 -16.77
CA GLU A 75 -14.79 10.20 -16.33
C GLU A 75 -14.87 10.45 -14.82
N GLN A 76 -16.05 10.31 -14.22
CA GLN A 76 -16.23 10.44 -12.77
C GLN A 76 -15.40 9.41 -11.98
N ASP A 77 -15.32 8.16 -12.45
CA ASP A 77 -14.52 7.11 -11.82
C ASP A 77 -13.03 7.48 -11.85
N ARG A 78 -12.61 8.13 -12.95
CA ARG A 78 -11.23 8.61 -13.14
C ARG A 78 -10.91 9.73 -12.15
N ILE A 79 -11.83 10.68 -11.98
CA ILE A 79 -11.68 11.77 -11.01
C ILE A 79 -11.57 11.21 -9.58
N GLU A 80 -12.42 10.24 -9.23
CA GLU A 80 -12.39 9.60 -7.91
C GLU A 80 -11.07 8.85 -7.66
N ALA A 81 -10.58 8.11 -8.65
CA ALA A 81 -9.30 7.41 -8.55
C ALA A 81 -8.10 8.37 -8.43
N ILE A 82 -8.11 9.49 -9.17
CA ILE A 82 -7.07 10.53 -9.06
C ILE A 82 -7.12 11.20 -7.69
N ASN A 83 -8.33 11.50 -7.19
CA ASN A 83 -8.49 12.05 -5.85
C ASN A 83 -7.96 11.09 -4.77
N GLU A 84 -8.20 9.78 -4.91
CA GLU A 84 -7.62 8.77 -4.00
C GLU A 84 -6.08 8.83 -4.01
N ILE A 85 -5.47 8.91 -5.20
CA ILE A 85 -4.02 9.04 -5.34
C ILE A 85 -3.51 10.32 -4.66
N ASP A 86 -4.18 11.46 -4.88
CA ASP A 86 -3.74 12.76 -4.36
C ASP A 86 -3.88 12.84 -2.83
N VAL A 87 -4.95 12.26 -2.27
CA VAL A 87 -5.10 12.10 -0.82
C VAL A 87 -3.99 11.22 -0.24
N MET A 88 -3.70 10.08 -0.86
CA MET A 88 -2.63 9.18 -0.38
C MET A 88 -1.25 9.82 -0.47
N LYS A 89 -0.98 10.66 -1.48
CA LYS A 89 0.27 11.43 -1.58
C LYS A 89 0.42 12.46 -0.47
N ALA A 90 -0.67 13.09 -0.06
CA ALA A 90 -0.65 14.06 1.04
C ALA A 90 -0.48 13.39 2.41
N LEU A 91 -0.87 12.12 2.54
CA LEU A 91 -0.86 11.35 3.79
C LEU A 91 0.36 10.43 3.92
N GLN A 92 1.56 11.01 3.82
CA GLN A 92 2.82 10.28 4.02
C GLN A 92 3.18 10.24 5.51
N HIS A 93 2.84 9.14 6.19
CA HIS A 93 3.12 8.93 7.60
C HIS A 93 3.36 7.44 7.88
N PRO A 94 4.33 7.06 8.74
CA PRO A 94 4.68 5.65 8.99
C PRO A 94 3.52 4.75 9.44
N ARG A 95 2.51 5.32 10.10
CA ARG A 95 1.30 4.62 10.57
C ARG A 95 0.10 4.66 9.62
N LEU A 96 0.27 5.17 8.40
CA LEU A 96 -0.79 5.21 7.38
C LEU A 96 -0.35 4.40 6.17
N LEU A 97 -1.30 3.71 5.53
CA LEU A 97 -1.07 2.94 4.32
C LEU A 97 -0.38 3.81 3.25
N GLN A 98 0.83 3.44 2.85
CA GLN A 98 1.62 4.24 1.92
C GLN A 98 1.40 3.83 0.45
N LEU A 99 1.37 4.81 -0.44
CA LEU A 99 1.35 4.61 -1.90
C LEU A 99 2.79 4.44 -2.42
N TYR A 100 3.01 3.38 -3.18
CA TYR A 100 4.33 3.02 -3.70
C TYR A 100 4.52 3.43 -5.16
N ASP A 101 3.51 3.20 -5.99
CA ASP A 101 3.50 3.46 -7.43
C ASP A 101 2.05 3.55 -7.96
N ALA A 102 1.86 4.11 -9.16
CA ALA A 102 0.55 4.15 -9.81
C ALA A 102 0.68 4.00 -11.34
N TYR A 103 -0.29 3.32 -11.96
CA TYR A 103 -0.35 3.04 -13.39
C TYR A 103 -1.74 3.35 -13.95
N GLU A 104 -1.82 3.77 -15.20
CA GLU A 104 -3.09 3.95 -15.93
C GLU A 104 -2.96 3.36 -17.34
N LYS A 105 -3.86 2.45 -17.72
CA LYS A 105 -3.89 1.83 -19.06
C LYS A 105 -5.31 1.36 -19.41
N LYS A 106 -5.76 1.67 -20.63
CA LYS A 106 -7.00 1.15 -21.25
C LYS A 106 -8.25 1.21 -20.34
N GLY A 107 -8.46 2.32 -19.64
CA GLY A 107 -9.62 2.49 -18.76
C GLY A 107 -9.49 1.73 -17.44
N GLU A 108 -8.28 1.43 -17.00
CA GLU A 108 -7.99 0.84 -15.70
C GLU A 108 -6.85 1.62 -15.03
N ILE A 109 -7.01 1.92 -13.74
CA ILE A 109 -5.97 2.49 -12.89
C ILE A 109 -5.54 1.42 -11.90
N CYS A 110 -4.23 1.25 -11.73
CA CYS A 110 -3.66 0.35 -10.74
C CYS A 110 -2.83 1.13 -9.73
N LEU A 111 -3.13 0.96 -8.44
CA LEU A 111 -2.39 1.53 -7.32
C LEU A 111 -1.53 0.44 -6.69
N ILE A 112 -0.23 0.68 -6.59
CA ILE A 112 0.69 -0.15 -5.80
C ILE A 112 0.79 0.46 -4.42
N MET A 113 0.49 -0.33 -3.41
CA MET A 113 0.42 0.11 -2.02
C MET A 113 1.18 -0.87 -1.14
N GLU A 114 1.48 -0.41 0.07
CA GLU A 114 1.90 -1.30 1.14
C GLU A 114 0.95 -2.50 1.29
N LEU A 115 1.52 -3.69 1.46
CA LEU A 115 0.76 -4.89 1.74
C LEU A 115 0.54 -4.99 3.25
N TYR A 116 -0.70 -4.82 3.71
CA TYR A 116 -1.07 -5.07 5.09
C TYR A 116 -1.82 -6.41 5.19
N VAL A 117 -1.16 -7.44 5.70
CA VAL A 117 -1.80 -8.75 5.94
C VAL A 117 -2.30 -8.73 7.38
N PHE A 118 -3.60 -8.49 7.57
CA PHE A 118 -4.23 -8.41 8.90
C PHE A 118 -4.16 -9.73 9.70
N LEU A 119 -3.73 -10.84 9.09
CA LEU A 119 -3.88 -12.20 9.62
C LEU A 119 -2.59 -12.92 10.01
N ASP A 120 -1.42 -12.28 10.04
CA ASP A 120 -0.21 -12.95 10.59
C ASP A 120 -0.11 -12.87 12.13
N TYR A 121 -1.13 -12.37 12.82
CA TYR A 121 -1.15 -12.11 14.27
C TYR A 121 -2.20 -12.91 15.08
N PHE A 122 -2.83 -13.96 14.53
CA PHE A 122 -3.72 -14.86 15.27
C PHE A 122 -3.51 -16.33 14.96
#